data_AF-A0A2I0WDV5-F1
#
_entry.id   AF-A0A2I0WDV5-F1
#
_cell.length_a   1.000
_cell.length_b   1.000
_cell.length_c   1.000
_cell.angle_alpha   90.00
_cell.angle_beta   90.00
_cell.angle_gamma   90.00
#
_symmetry.space_group_name_H-M   'P 1'
#
loop_
_entity.id
_entity.type
_entity.pdbx_description
1 polymer ?
#
loop_
_entity_poly.entity_id
_entity_poly.type
_entity_poly.pdbx_seq_one_letter_code
_entity_poly.pdbx_strand_id
1 'polypeptide(L)'
;MYPLERYLNKLKKYVKDKARPEGSICEAYLSQKITHFCSYYFESHIRSTRTKIGHNMDFDIEEQSYAALSVFRRQGKPSDKCVERFLNDLEINTSNLYILLNCVEVDPILE
;
A
#
# COMPACT_ATOMS: atom_id res chain seq x y z
N MET A 1 -8.57 5.81 9.42
CA MET A 1 -7.88 6.77 10.30
C MET A 1 -7.57 8.03 9.50
N TYR A 2 -7.85 9.21 10.04
CA TYR A 2 -7.75 10.47 9.30
C TYR A 2 -6.29 10.85 9.00
N PRO A 3 -6.02 11.65 7.95
CA PRO A 3 -4.65 12.03 7.55
C PRO A 3 -3.83 12.65 8.68
N LEU A 4 -4.46 13.51 9.50
CA LEU A 4 -3.81 14.21 10.61
C LEU A 4 -3.38 13.24 11.73
N GLU A 5 -4.27 12.33 12.10
CA GLU A 5 -3.98 11.30 13.11
C GLU A 5 -2.83 10.38 12.66
N ARG A 6 -2.78 10.06 11.36
CA ARG A 6 -1.70 9.23 10.78
C ARG A 6 -0.35 9.94 10.86
N TYR A 7 -0.34 11.25 10.63
CA TYR A 7 0.86 12.07 10.77
C TYR A 7 1.33 12.14 12.24
N LEU A 8 0.42 12.40 13.18
CA LEU A 8 0.73 12.42 14.61
C LEU A 8 1.26 11.07 15.11
N ASN A 9 0.68 9.95 14.65
CA ASN A 9 1.19 8.62 14.98
C ASN A 9 2.64 8.41 14.48
N LYS A 10 2.97 8.93 13.28
CA LYS A 10 4.34 8.90 12.76
C LYS A 10 5.31 9.69 13.65
N LEU A 11 4.93 10.91 14.06
CA LEU A 11 5.74 11.73 14.96
C LEU A 11 5.90 11.08 16.35
N LYS A 12 4.85 10.46 16.87
CA LYS A 12 4.89 9.73 18.15
C LYS A 12 5.92 8.59 18.13
N LYS A 13 6.13 7.94 16.98
CA LYS A 13 7.16 6.91 16.80
C LYS A 13 8.59 7.45 16.79
N TYR A 14 8.79 8.75 16.54
CA TYR A 14 10.10 9.40 16.56
C TYR A 14 10.56 9.77 17.97
N VAL A 15 9.64 9.95 18.91
CA VAL A 15 9.95 10.22 20.32
C VAL A 15 10.35 8.90 20.99
N LYS A 16 11.61 8.50 20.83
CA LYS A 16 12.20 7.33 21.53
C LYS A 16 12.67 7.72 22.92
N ASP A 17 13.28 8.89 23.06
CA ASP A 17 13.66 9.47 24.35
C ASP A 17 12.62 10.52 24.78
N LYS A 18 11.88 10.21 25.84
CA LYS A 18 10.86 11.10 26.41
C LYS A 18 11.44 12.21 27.27
N ALA A 19 12.69 12.08 27.73
CA ALA A 19 13.36 13.13 28.50
C ALA A 19 13.80 14.29 27.59
N ARG A 20 14.08 14.00 26.31
CA ARG A 20 14.51 14.98 25.30
C ARG A 20 13.74 14.79 23.98
N PRO A 21 12.44 15.10 23.96
CA PRO A 21 11.56 14.75 22.83
C PRO A 21 11.96 15.44 21.53
N GLU A 22 12.35 16.71 21.59
CA GLU A 22 12.77 17.49 20.42
C GLU A 22 14.04 16.91 19.78
N GLY A 23 15.06 16.61 20.60
CA GLY A 23 16.29 15.98 20.13
C GLY A 23 16.04 14.60 19.52
N SER A 24 15.19 13.79 20.17
CA SER A 24 14.82 12.47 19.67
C SER A 24 14.10 12.52 18.32
N ILE A 25 13.20 13.51 18.13
CA ILE A 25 12.53 13.73 16.84
C ILE A 25 13.52 14.15 15.76
N CYS A 26 14.40 15.11 16.05
CA CYS A 26 15.41 15.58 15.11
C CYS A 26 16.33 14.45 14.65
N GLU A 27 16.82 13.63 15.58
CA GLU A 27 17.67 12.48 15.28
C GLU A 27 16.97 11.45 14.41
N ALA A 28 15.75 11.05 14.80
CA ALA A 28 14.97 10.08 14.04
C ALA A 28 14.63 10.58 12.62
N TYR A 29 14.34 11.88 12.48
CA TYR A 29 14.08 12.51 11.19
C TYR A 29 15.33 12.51 10.31
N LEU A 30 16.50 12.87 10.87
CA LEU A 30 17.77 12.87 10.16
C LEU A 30 18.11 11.46 9.67
N SER A 31 18.01 10.46 10.55
CA SER A 31 18.22 9.04 10.20
C SER A 31 17.27 8.59 9.09
N GLN A 32 15.99 8.96 9.13
CA GLN A 32 15.04 8.67 8.05
C GLN A 32 15.47 9.30 6.72
N LYS A 33 15.86 10.58 6.73
CA LYS A 33 16.30 11.30 5.53
C LYS A 33 17.55 10.69 4.91
N ILE A 34 18.56 10.38 5.72
CA ILE A 34 19.79 9.73 5.27
C ILE A 34 19.47 8.36 4.67
N THR A 35 18.68 7.54 5.37
CA THR A 35 18.31 6.20 4.87
C THR A 35 17.54 6.28 3.55
N HIS A 36 16.64 7.26 3.42
CA HIS A 36 15.92 7.51 2.16
C HIS A 36 16.86 7.95 1.04
N PHE A 37 17.82 8.83 1.32
CA PHE A 37 18.84 9.23 0.35
C PHE A 37 19.70 8.03 -0.09
N CYS A 38 20.20 7.22 0.85
CA CYS A 38 20.96 6.00 0.54
C CYS A 38 20.16 5.01 -0.32
N SER A 39 18.83 4.97 -0.17
CA SER A 39 17.98 4.05 -0.93
C SER A 39 18.00 4.25 -2.44
N TYR A 40 18.43 5.42 -2.92
CA TYR A 40 18.58 5.68 -4.35
C TYR A 40 19.76 4.95 -4.99
N TYR A 41 20.78 4.62 -4.18
CA TYR A 41 21.98 3.93 -4.64
C TYR A 41 21.83 2.40 -4.63
N PHE A 42 20.75 1.87 -4.05
CA PHE A 42 20.46 0.44 -4.11
C PHE A 42 19.73 0.08 -5.39
N GLU A 43 20.03 -1.11 -5.91
CA GLU A 43 19.33 -1.71 -7.05
C GLU A 43 17.85 -1.94 -6.74
N SER A 44 17.02 -1.97 -7.78
CA SER A 44 15.55 -2.03 -7.68
C SER A 44 15.03 -3.26 -6.95
N HIS A 45 15.77 -4.38 -7.01
CA HIS A 45 15.40 -5.64 -6.37
C HIS A 45 15.70 -5.67 -4.86
N ILE A 46 16.51 -4.74 -4.36
CA ILE A 46 16.90 -4.68 -2.94
C ILE A 46 15.80 -3.97 -2.14
N ARG A 47 15.35 -4.63 -1.06
CA ARG A 47 14.36 -4.04 -0.15
C ARG A 47 14.97 -2.88 0.64
N SER A 48 14.57 -1.67 0.27
CA SER A 48 14.99 -0.41 0.89
C SER A 48 13.78 0.40 1.38
N THR A 49 13.97 1.54 2.05
CA THR A 49 12.86 2.44 2.43
C THR A 49 12.04 2.93 1.23
N ARG A 50 12.63 3.03 0.03
CA ARG A 50 11.95 3.40 -1.21
C ARG A 50 11.19 2.22 -1.83
N THR A 51 11.81 1.04 -1.82
CA THR A 51 11.23 -0.19 -2.39
C THR A 51 10.27 -0.88 -1.43
N LYS A 52 10.23 -0.47 -0.15
CA LYS A 52 9.36 -1.08 0.87
C LYS A 52 7.91 -0.78 0.54
N ILE A 53 7.25 -1.81 0.03
CA ILE A 53 5.82 -1.83 -0.21
C ILE A 53 5.12 -1.74 1.17
N GLY A 54 4.10 -0.88 1.27
CA GLY A 54 3.38 -0.66 2.54
C GLY A 54 2.71 -1.95 3.03
N HIS A 55 2.53 -2.12 4.35
CA HIS A 55 1.94 -3.31 4.97
C HIS A 55 0.53 -3.71 4.47
N ASN A 56 -0.16 -2.83 3.72
CA ASN A 56 -1.46 -3.13 3.11
C ASN A 56 -1.35 -3.67 1.68
N MET A 57 -0.13 -3.82 1.19
CA MET A 57 0.21 -4.27 -0.15
C MET A 57 1.14 -5.47 0.07
N ASP A 58 0.59 -6.59 0.49
CA ASP A 58 1.35 -7.84 0.51
C ASP A 58 1.59 -8.21 -0.95
N PHE A 59 2.82 -8.01 -1.39
CA PHE A 59 3.26 -8.35 -2.74
C PHE A 59 3.90 -9.72 -2.65
N ASP A 60 3.08 -10.76 -2.58
CA ASP A 60 3.53 -12.07 -2.99
C ASP A 60 3.62 -12.01 -4.51
N ILE A 61 4.86 -11.85 -4.99
CA ILE A 61 5.22 -11.70 -6.41
C ILE A 61 4.64 -12.86 -7.23
N GLU A 62 4.48 -14.02 -6.61
CA GLU A 62 3.93 -15.22 -7.23
C GLU A 62 2.42 -15.12 -7.48
N GLU A 63 1.66 -14.46 -6.59
CA GLU A 63 0.19 -14.42 -6.62
C GLU A 63 -0.41 -13.49 -7.69
N GLN A 64 0.38 -12.53 -8.17
CA GLN A 64 -0.05 -11.59 -9.22
C GLN A 64 0.05 -12.18 -10.63
N SER A 65 0.77 -13.30 -10.81
CA SER A 65 1.06 -13.86 -12.13
C SER A 65 -0.15 -14.52 -12.80
N TYR A 66 -1.20 -14.87 -12.05
CA TYR A 66 -2.38 -15.59 -12.55
C TYR A 66 -3.62 -14.72 -12.78
N ALA A 67 -3.61 -13.44 -12.38
CA ALA A 67 -4.76 -12.57 -12.55
C ALA A 67 -4.89 -12.11 -14.02
N ALA A 68 -5.93 -12.59 -14.70
CA ALA A 68 -6.20 -12.31 -16.11
C ALA A 68 -6.43 -10.82 -16.41
N LEU A 69 -7.06 -10.08 -15.49
CA LEU A 69 -7.31 -8.64 -15.63
C LEU A 69 -6.37 -7.82 -14.75
N SER A 70 -5.84 -6.72 -15.28
CA SER A 70 -4.94 -5.81 -14.54
C SER A 70 -5.55 -5.24 -13.26
N VAL A 71 -6.86 -5.02 -13.23
CA VAL A 71 -7.59 -4.50 -12.06
C VAL A 71 -7.47 -5.43 -10.85
N PHE A 72 -7.32 -6.74 -11.06
CA PHE A 72 -7.18 -7.71 -9.97
C PHE A 72 -5.72 -8.02 -9.58
N ARG A 73 -4.73 -7.44 -10.27
CA ARG A 73 -3.31 -7.67 -9.95
C ARG A 73 -2.87 -7.00 -8.65
N ARG A 74 -3.56 -5.96 -8.19
CA ARG A 74 -3.29 -5.32 -6.89
C ARG A 74 -4.21 -5.87 -5.83
N GLN A 75 -3.80 -6.96 -5.19
CA GLN A 75 -4.47 -7.42 -3.97
C GLN A 75 -4.07 -6.53 -2.79
N GLY A 76 -5.07 -5.98 -2.10
CA GLY A 76 -4.88 -5.29 -0.84
C GLY A 76 -4.99 -6.29 0.32
N LYS A 77 -4.20 -6.09 1.37
CA LYS A 77 -4.34 -6.89 2.60
C LYS A 77 -5.56 -6.40 3.39
N PRO A 78 -6.54 -7.26 3.73
CA PRO A 78 -7.60 -6.88 4.66
C PRO A 78 -6.96 -6.52 6.01
N SER A 79 -7.33 -5.35 6.54
CA SER A 79 -6.73 -4.83 7.79
C SER A 79 -7.37 -5.40 9.05
N ASP A 80 -8.52 -6.05 8.94
CA ASP A 80 -9.33 -6.57 10.04
C ASP A 80 -9.77 -8.01 9.71
N LYS A 81 -10.53 -8.65 10.60
CA LYS A 81 -11.09 -9.99 10.37
C LYS A 81 -11.77 -10.07 9.00
N CYS A 82 -11.27 -10.96 8.15
CA CYS A 82 -11.91 -11.27 6.89
C CYS A 82 -13.22 -12.00 7.18
N VAL A 83 -14.33 -11.47 6.69
CA VAL A 83 -15.63 -12.13 6.72
C VAL A 83 -16.01 -12.42 5.27
N GLU A 84 -16.11 -13.70 4.95
CA GLU A 84 -16.60 -14.13 3.64
C GLU A 84 -18.11 -13.89 3.59
N ARG A 85 -18.56 -13.16 2.58
CA ARG A 85 -19.98 -12.95 2.29
C ARG A 85 -20.20 -13.00 0.78
N PHE A 86 -21.38 -13.44 0.36
CA PHE A 86 -21.81 -13.31 -1.02
C PHE A 86 -22.14 -11.85 -1.33
N LEU A 87 -21.85 -11.43 -2.57
CA LEU A 87 -22.22 -10.12 -3.09
C LEU A 87 -23.72 -10.10 -3.40
N ASN A 88 -24.37 -8.97 -3.15
CA ASN A 88 -25.74 -8.74 -3.61
C ASN A 88 -25.77 -8.46 -5.12
N ASP A 89 -26.92 -8.69 -5.77
CA ASP A 89 -27.10 -8.45 -7.22
C ASP A 89 -26.70 -7.03 -7.66
N LEU A 90 -26.99 -6.03 -6.82
CA LEU A 90 -26.58 -4.65 -7.05
C LEU A 90 -25.06 -4.49 -7.02
N GLU A 91 -24.38 -5.11 -6.05
CA GLU A 91 -22.93 -5.06 -5.90
C GLU A 91 -22.25 -5.78 -7.08
N ILE A 92 -22.81 -6.92 -7.51
CA ILE A 92 -22.37 -7.66 -8.70
C ILE A 92 -22.49 -6.78 -9.94
N ASN A 93 -23.66 -6.17 -10.18
CA ASN A 93 -23.88 -5.31 -11.33
C ASN A 93 -22.94 -4.09 -11.33
N THR A 94 -22.74 -3.45 -10.18
CA THR A 94 -21.77 -2.34 -10.07
C THR A 94 -20.34 -2.79 -10.31
N SER A 95 -19.95 -3.98 -9.82
CA SER A 95 -18.61 -4.53 -10.03
C SER A 95 -18.37 -4.85 -11.49
N ASN A 96 -19.34 -5.48 -12.15
CA ASN A 96 -19.30 -5.78 -13.58
C ASN A 96 -19.18 -4.49 -14.40
N LEU A 97 -20.03 -3.49 -14.15
CA LEU A 97 -19.98 -2.21 -14.86
C LEU A 97 -18.64 -1.49 -14.65
N TYR A 98 -18.09 -1.54 -13.44
CA TYR A 98 -16.77 -0.98 -13.16
C TYR A 98 -15.68 -1.66 -13.98
N ILE A 99 -15.70 -2.99 -14.08
CA ILE A 99 -14.77 -3.76 -14.90
C ILE A 99 -14.89 -3.37 -16.37
N LEU A 100 -16.12 -3.34 -16.92
CA LEU A 100 -16.37 -2.99 -18.33
C LEU A 100 -15.91 -1.58 -18.71
N LEU A 101 -16.02 -0.62 -17.79
CA LEU A 101 -15.67 0.78 -18.06
C LEU A 101 -14.18 1.11 -17.84
N ASN A 102 -13.47 0.32 -17.04
CA ASN A 102 -12.11 0.67 -16.57
C ASN A 102 -11.02 -0.33 -16.99
N CYS A 103 -11.37 -1.49 -17.57
CA CYS A 103 -10.41 -2.49 -18.03
C CYS A 103 -10.23 -2.42 -19.55
N VAL A 104 -9.03 -1.99 -19.98
CA VAL A 104 -8.64 -1.96 -21.41
C VAL A 104 -8.61 -3.36 -22.02
N GLU A 105 -8.40 -4.40 -21.20
CA GLU A 105 -8.38 -5.80 -21.66
C GLU A 105 -9.75 -6.32 -22.08
N VAL A 106 -10.83 -5.62 -21.72
CA VAL A 106 -12.22 -6.04 -22.01
C VAL A 106 -12.78 -5.33 -23.26
N ASP A 107 -12.18 -4.22 -23.68
CA ASP A 107 -12.52 -3.51 -24.91
C ASP A 107 -12.68 -4.43 -26.15
N PRO A 108 -11.76 -5.37 -26.46
CA PRO A 108 -11.89 -6.23 -27.64
C PRO A 108 -13.03 -7.27 -27.56
N ILE A 109 -13.69 -7.42 -26.41
CA ILE A 109 -14.84 -8.32 -26.21
C ILE A 109 -16.16 -7.54 -26.38
N LEU A 110 -16.10 -6.20 -26.31
CA LEU A 110 -17.25 -5.31 -26.45
C LEU A 110 -17.50 -4.85 -27.90
N GLU A 111 -16.53 -5.03 -28.79
CA GLU A 111 -16.70 -4.94 -30.26
C GLU A 111 -17.29 -6.23 -30.85
#